data_AF-A0A380CUT2-F1
#
_entry.id   AF-A0A380CUT2-F1
#
_cell.length_a   1.000
_cell.length_b   1.000
_cell.length_c   1.000
_cell.angle_alpha   90.00
_cell.angle_beta   90.00
_cell.angle_gamma   90.00
#
_symmetry.space_group_name_H-M   'P 1'
#
loop_
_entity.id
_entity.type
_entity.pdbx_description
1 polymer ?
#
loop_
_entity_poly.entity_id
_entity_poly.type
_entity_poly.pdbx_seq_one_letter_code
_entity_poly.pdbx_strand_id
1 'polypeptide(L)'
;MTYSSHNIMQITKDQKNILESQIHASIAQQQLTTAQLELAYQEKWFKIWIPQELGGLGLKLSEGVRFLRDLAYIDGSLAWTITLCSGANLFVGFIDREKGKSVFADAKVCFGGSGMCSGRAYKTEGGYLVSGVWKYATGSPHLTHFTANVPVFDGDAACVDEKGQASFITIFADHTDVELIRDWNTFGLESTASHSFKLDNVFYCRQSGLFFST
;
A
#
# COMPACT_ATOMS: atom_id res chain seq x y z
N MET A 1 -17.51 -27.21 -21.76
CA MET A 1 -16.90 -25.92 -21.37
C MET A 1 -15.40 -26.11 -21.39
N THR A 2 -14.75 -25.67 -22.45
CA THR A 2 -13.29 -25.71 -22.61
C THR A 2 -12.68 -24.64 -21.71
N TYR A 3 -11.92 -25.07 -20.70
CA TYR A 3 -11.07 -24.15 -19.94
C TYR A 3 -10.00 -23.64 -20.91
N SER A 4 -10.16 -22.41 -21.38
CA SER A 4 -9.11 -21.71 -22.09
C SER A 4 -7.88 -21.65 -21.18
N SER A 5 -6.74 -22.12 -21.68
CA SER A 5 -5.44 -22.06 -21.03
C SER A 5 -5.13 -20.60 -20.69
N HIS A 6 -5.50 -20.15 -19.50
CA HIS A 6 -5.13 -18.81 -19.04
C HIS A 6 -3.62 -18.84 -18.89
N ASN A 7 -2.94 -17.99 -19.65
CA ASN A 7 -1.49 -17.83 -19.59
C ASN A 7 -1.16 -17.38 -18.16
N ILE A 8 -0.65 -18.29 -17.34
CA ILE A 8 -0.31 -18.01 -15.95
C ILE A 8 0.83 -17.01 -15.97
N MET A 9 0.66 -15.89 -15.27
CA MET A 9 1.74 -14.93 -15.08
C MET A 9 2.93 -15.64 -14.43
N GLN A 10 4.09 -15.59 -15.09
CA GLN A 10 5.31 -16.26 -14.66
C GLN A 10 6.49 -15.30 -14.76
N ILE A 11 7.46 -15.50 -13.87
CA ILE A 11 8.71 -14.74 -13.88
C ILE A 11 9.62 -15.35 -14.94
N THR A 12 10.03 -14.54 -15.91
CA THR A 12 10.94 -15.01 -16.97
C THR A 12 12.34 -15.24 -16.44
N LYS A 13 13.16 -15.99 -17.19
CA LYS A 13 14.57 -16.21 -16.82
C LYS A 13 15.35 -14.90 -16.71
N ASP A 14 15.10 -13.95 -17.60
CA ASP A 14 15.78 -12.65 -17.60
C ASP A 14 15.34 -11.79 -16.41
N GLN A 15 14.03 -11.75 -16.12
CA GLN A 15 13.51 -11.08 -14.91
C GLN A 15 14.13 -11.67 -13.65
N LYS A 16 14.19 -13.01 -13.55
CA LYS A 16 14.83 -13.70 -12.42
C LYS A 16 16.30 -13.30 -12.28
N ASN A 17 17.08 -13.33 -13.37
CA ASN A 17 18.50 -12.94 -13.34
C ASN A 17 18.68 -11.49 -12.88
N ILE A 18 17.82 -10.56 -13.34
CA ILE A 18 17.81 -9.17 -12.88
C ILE A 18 17.59 -9.15 -11.37
N LEU A 19 16.51 -9.77 -10.88
CA LEU A 19 16.17 -9.75 -9.46
C LEU A 19 17.28 -10.33 -8.57
N GLU A 20 17.83 -11.50 -8.92
CA GLU A 20 18.91 -12.14 -8.17
C GLU A 20 20.15 -11.25 -8.07
N SER A 21 20.48 -10.52 -9.14
CA SER A 21 21.62 -9.58 -9.14
C SER A 21 21.44 -8.38 -8.20
N GLN A 22 20.20 -8.05 -7.81
CA GLN A 22 19.89 -6.87 -6.99
C GLN A 22 19.81 -7.16 -5.49
N ILE A 23 19.73 -8.44 -5.08
CA ILE A 23 19.48 -8.83 -3.68
C ILE A 23 20.52 -8.23 -2.72
N HIS A 24 21.80 -8.38 -3.02
CA HIS A 24 22.87 -7.85 -2.16
C HIS A 24 22.83 -6.33 -2.05
N ALA A 25 22.58 -5.65 -3.18
CA ALA A 25 22.47 -4.19 -3.20
C ALA A 25 21.26 -3.72 -2.39
N SER A 26 20.10 -4.38 -2.51
CA SER A 26 18.88 -4.01 -1.79
C SER A 26 19.04 -4.14 -0.27
N ILE A 27 19.70 -5.19 0.19
CA ILE A 27 20.02 -5.40 1.61
C ILE A 27 20.99 -4.32 2.09
N ALA A 28 22.08 -4.07 1.35
CA ALA A 28 23.10 -3.11 1.74
C ALA A 28 22.56 -1.67 1.90
N GLN A 29 21.59 -1.28 1.07
CA GLN A 29 20.93 0.03 1.17
C GLN A 29 19.64 0.01 2.00
N GLN A 30 19.24 -1.15 2.55
CA GLN A 30 18.02 -1.36 3.35
C GLN A 30 16.72 -0.89 2.66
N GLN A 31 16.65 -1.01 1.33
CA GLN A 31 15.47 -0.70 0.52
C GLN A 31 15.58 -1.39 -0.86
N LEU A 32 14.45 -1.58 -1.53
CA LEU A 32 14.44 -2.13 -2.90
C LEU A 32 15.26 -1.25 -3.85
N THR A 33 15.98 -1.87 -4.79
CA THR A 33 16.75 -1.12 -5.78
C THR A 33 15.85 -0.50 -6.83
N THR A 34 16.34 0.55 -7.49
CA THR A 34 15.65 1.15 -8.64
C THR A 34 15.36 0.12 -9.72
N ALA A 35 16.27 -0.83 -9.99
CA ALA A 35 16.05 -1.87 -10.98
C ALA A 35 14.90 -2.82 -10.59
N GLN A 36 14.78 -3.18 -9.30
CA GLN A 36 13.66 -3.99 -8.81
C GLN A 36 12.32 -3.25 -8.95
N LEU A 37 12.29 -1.97 -8.56
CA LEU A 37 11.09 -1.14 -8.64
C LEU A 37 10.66 -0.88 -10.08
N GLU A 38 11.58 -0.49 -10.95
CA GLU A 38 11.28 -0.25 -12.37
C GLU A 38 10.75 -1.52 -13.05
N LEU A 39 11.33 -2.69 -12.75
CA LEU A 39 10.78 -3.96 -13.24
C LEU A 39 9.36 -4.20 -12.72
N ALA A 40 9.13 -4.00 -11.42
CA ALA A 40 7.81 -4.16 -10.82
C ALA A 40 6.75 -3.20 -11.40
N TYR A 41 7.13 -1.96 -11.74
CA TYR A 41 6.24 -0.99 -12.37
C TYR A 41 5.93 -1.35 -13.83
N GLN A 42 6.97 -1.70 -14.61
CA GLN A 42 6.83 -2.09 -16.02
C GLN A 42 5.91 -3.31 -16.18
N GLU A 43 6.07 -4.29 -15.30
CA GLU A 43 5.28 -5.53 -15.29
C GLU A 43 3.99 -5.42 -14.47
N LYS A 44 3.69 -4.23 -13.92
CA LYS A 44 2.47 -3.93 -13.14
C LYS A 44 2.28 -4.84 -11.92
N TRP A 45 3.36 -5.27 -11.28
CA TRP A 45 3.31 -6.18 -10.13
C TRP A 45 2.54 -5.61 -8.94
N PHE A 46 2.62 -4.30 -8.70
CA PHE A 46 1.79 -3.63 -7.69
C PHE A 46 0.29 -3.57 -8.05
N LYS A 47 -0.07 -3.80 -9.33
CA LYS A 47 -1.44 -3.73 -9.84
C LYS A 47 -1.98 -5.09 -10.28
N ILE A 48 -1.45 -6.19 -9.72
CA ILE A 48 -1.82 -7.56 -10.12
C ILE A 48 -3.33 -7.83 -10.01
N TRP A 49 -4.00 -7.28 -9.00
CA TRP A 49 -5.45 -7.47 -8.81
C TRP A 49 -6.30 -6.27 -9.23
N ILE A 50 -5.69 -5.21 -9.74
CA ILE A 50 -6.41 -4.01 -10.15
C ILE A 50 -7.08 -4.29 -11.51
N PRO A 51 -8.35 -3.89 -11.70
CA PRO A 51 -9.04 -4.08 -12.98
C PRO A 51 -8.26 -3.51 -14.17
N GLN A 52 -8.37 -4.17 -15.32
CA GLN A 52 -7.71 -3.72 -16.56
C GLN A 52 -8.18 -2.33 -17.00
N GLU A 53 -9.44 -1.97 -16.73
CA GLU A 53 -9.99 -0.63 -16.99
C GLU A 53 -9.32 0.48 -16.15
N LEU A 54 -8.68 0.12 -15.03
CA LEU A 54 -7.87 1.01 -14.19
C LEU A 54 -6.35 0.82 -14.44
N GLY A 55 -5.99 0.14 -15.52
CA GLY A 55 -4.61 -0.07 -15.93
C GLY A 55 -3.88 -1.22 -15.23
N GLY A 56 -4.56 -2.03 -14.42
CA GLY A 56 -3.98 -3.22 -13.78
C GLY A 56 -4.00 -4.49 -14.63
N LEU A 57 -3.66 -5.63 -14.01
CA LEU A 57 -3.64 -6.93 -14.69
C LEU A 57 -4.97 -7.71 -14.54
N GLY A 58 -5.77 -7.40 -13.52
CA GLY A 58 -7.05 -8.05 -13.27
C GLY A 58 -6.95 -9.55 -12.98
N LEU A 59 -5.85 -10.00 -12.37
CA LEU A 59 -5.65 -11.43 -12.07
C LEU A 59 -6.69 -11.93 -11.08
N LYS A 60 -7.01 -13.23 -11.16
CA LYS A 60 -7.73 -13.90 -10.07
C LYS A 60 -6.84 -13.95 -8.84
N LEU A 61 -7.45 -13.94 -7.65
CA LEU A 61 -6.72 -14.04 -6.38
C LEU A 61 -5.73 -15.23 -6.37
N SER A 62 -6.18 -16.40 -6.81
CA SER A 62 -5.33 -17.60 -6.84
C SER A 62 -4.14 -17.50 -7.79
N GLU A 63 -4.26 -16.75 -8.90
CA GLU A 63 -3.17 -16.53 -9.85
C GLU A 63 -2.14 -15.56 -9.27
N GLY A 64 -2.61 -14.45 -8.69
CA GLY A 64 -1.73 -13.51 -7.99
C GLY A 64 -0.98 -14.15 -6.83
N VAL A 65 -1.65 -14.96 -6.00
CA VAL A 65 -0.99 -15.68 -4.88
C VAL A 65 0.09 -16.65 -5.38
N ARG A 66 -0.15 -17.37 -6.49
CA ARG A 66 0.87 -18.24 -7.09
C ARG A 66 2.08 -17.43 -7.59
N PHE A 67 1.82 -16.32 -8.28
CA PHE A 67 2.88 -15.42 -8.73
C PHE A 67 3.72 -14.87 -7.57
N LEU A 68 3.07 -14.39 -6.50
CA LEU A 68 3.76 -13.85 -5.31
C LEU A 68 4.60 -14.92 -4.59
N ARG A 69 4.10 -16.15 -4.52
CA ARG A 69 4.87 -17.30 -4.00
C ARG A 69 6.13 -17.53 -4.85
N ASP A 70 5.99 -17.56 -6.17
CA ASP A 70 7.12 -17.82 -7.07
C ASP A 70 8.15 -16.69 -7.00
N LEU A 71 7.70 -15.44 -6.81
CA LEU A 71 8.57 -14.29 -6.55
C LEU A 71 9.32 -14.40 -5.22
N ALA A 72 8.67 -14.90 -4.17
CA ALA A 72 9.28 -15.06 -2.85
C ALA A 72 10.42 -16.09 -2.83
N TYR A 73 10.44 -17.05 -3.75
CA TYR A 73 11.59 -17.97 -3.94
C TYR A 73 12.82 -17.28 -4.54
N ILE A 74 12.67 -16.08 -5.11
CA ILE A 74 13.75 -15.31 -5.71
C ILE A 74 14.21 -14.22 -4.74
N ASP A 75 13.30 -13.35 -4.31
CA ASP A 75 13.57 -12.27 -3.35
C ASP A 75 12.38 -12.10 -2.40
N GLY A 76 12.59 -12.47 -1.13
CA GLY A 76 11.57 -12.39 -0.10
C GLY A 76 11.14 -10.96 0.25
N SER A 77 12.05 -9.99 0.26
CA SER A 77 11.73 -8.58 0.55
C SER A 77 10.89 -7.96 -0.56
N LEU A 78 11.25 -8.22 -1.81
CA LEU A 78 10.47 -7.77 -2.97
C LEU A 78 9.08 -8.40 -3.00
N ALA A 79 9.00 -9.72 -2.83
CA ALA A 79 7.73 -10.44 -2.82
C ALA A 79 6.82 -9.97 -1.68
N TRP A 80 7.38 -9.75 -0.48
CA TRP A 80 6.63 -9.19 0.65
C TRP A 80 6.10 -7.80 0.32
N THR A 81 6.95 -6.93 -0.23
CA THR A 81 6.57 -5.56 -0.59
C THR A 81 5.44 -5.54 -1.61
N ILE A 82 5.53 -6.34 -2.68
CA ILE A 82 4.48 -6.41 -3.70
C ILE A 82 3.21 -7.03 -3.12
N THR A 83 3.31 -8.05 -2.27
CA THR A 83 2.15 -8.66 -1.61
C THR A 83 1.34 -7.63 -0.82
N LEU A 84 2.00 -6.86 0.04
CA LEU A 84 1.36 -5.87 0.89
C LEU A 84 0.81 -4.71 0.06
N CYS A 85 1.60 -4.19 -0.89
CA CYS A 85 1.21 -3.01 -1.65
C CYS A 85 0.12 -3.31 -2.69
N SER A 86 0.17 -4.47 -3.35
CA SER A 86 -0.92 -4.91 -4.25
C SER A 86 -2.21 -5.23 -3.49
N GLY A 87 -2.09 -5.74 -2.26
CA GLY A 87 -3.21 -5.89 -1.34
C GLY A 87 -3.80 -4.54 -0.95
N ALA A 88 -2.98 -3.56 -0.60
CA ALA A 88 -3.44 -2.20 -0.27
C ALA A 88 -4.09 -1.50 -1.48
N ASN A 89 -3.61 -1.74 -2.70
CA ASN A 89 -4.22 -1.19 -3.90
C ASN A 89 -5.68 -1.67 -4.10
N LEU A 90 -6.10 -2.82 -3.54
CA LEU A 90 -7.50 -3.27 -3.58
C LEU A 90 -8.47 -2.31 -2.87
N PHE A 91 -7.96 -1.46 -1.97
CA PHE A 91 -8.77 -0.43 -1.34
C PHE A 91 -9.31 0.63 -2.31
N VAL A 92 -8.85 0.64 -3.58
CA VAL A 92 -9.45 1.45 -4.65
C VAL A 92 -10.96 1.25 -4.76
N GLY A 93 -11.49 0.07 -4.42
CA GLY A 93 -12.92 -0.20 -4.41
C GLY A 93 -13.73 0.64 -3.41
N PHE A 94 -13.07 1.28 -2.44
CA PHE A 94 -13.67 2.16 -1.43
C PHE A 94 -13.41 3.65 -1.70
N ILE A 95 -12.65 3.97 -2.76
CA ILE A 95 -12.36 5.35 -3.17
C ILE A 95 -13.41 5.78 -4.19
N ASP A 96 -13.73 7.07 -4.23
CA ASP A 96 -14.55 7.64 -5.30
C ASP A 96 -14.03 7.22 -6.69
N ARG A 97 -14.93 6.87 -7.60
CA ARG A 97 -14.57 6.25 -8.88
C ARG A 97 -13.65 7.14 -9.73
N GLU A 98 -13.94 8.43 -9.82
CA GLU A 98 -13.16 9.34 -10.66
C GLU A 98 -11.79 9.61 -10.04
N LYS A 99 -11.71 9.68 -8.71
CA LYS A 99 -10.43 9.74 -7.98
C LYS A 99 -9.62 8.48 -8.16
N GLY A 100 -10.24 7.31 -8.02
CA GLY A 100 -9.59 6.02 -8.23
C GLY A 100 -8.98 5.92 -9.64
N LYS A 101 -9.71 6.35 -10.67
CA LYS A 101 -9.18 6.44 -12.05
C LYS A 101 -7.96 7.37 -12.14
N SER A 102 -8.06 8.58 -11.57
CA SER A 102 -6.96 9.54 -11.59
C SER A 102 -5.71 9.02 -10.87
N VAL A 103 -5.88 8.40 -9.71
CA VAL A 103 -4.77 7.86 -8.90
C VAL A 103 -4.12 6.67 -9.60
N PHE A 104 -4.92 5.76 -10.16
CA PHE A 104 -4.39 4.56 -10.83
C PHE A 104 -3.89 4.80 -12.25
N ALA A 105 -4.11 5.98 -12.83
CA ALA A 105 -3.50 6.40 -14.09
C ALA A 105 -1.97 6.52 -13.98
N ASP A 106 -1.42 6.82 -12.81
CA ASP A 106 0.02 6.79 -12.58
C ASP A 106 0.53 5.34 -12.61
N ALA A 107 1.48 5.05 -13.50
CA ALA A 107 2.12 3.74 -13.62
C ALA A 107 2.84 3.32 -12.32
N LYS A 108 3.31 4.28 -11.53
CA LYS A 108 4.09 4.07 -10.30
C LYS A 108 3.24 4.08 -9.02
N VAL A 109 1.93 4.24 -9.12
CA VAL A 109 1.03 4.23 -7.95
C VAL A 109 1.27 2.98 -7.08
N CYS A 110 1.47 3.21 -5.79
CA CYS A 110 1.78 2.18 -4.83
C CYS A 110 1.17 2.58 -3.50
N PHE A 111 0.10 1.89 -3.10
CA PHE A 111 -0.48 2.08 -1.77
C PHE A 111 0.22 1.16 -0.79
N GLY A 112 0.34 1.61 0.45
CA GLY A 112 0.82 0.81 1.57
C GLY A 112 0.58 1.58 2.85
N GLY A 113 0.87 1.00 4.01
CA GLY A 113 0.57 1.67 5.27
C GLY A 113 0.46 0.69 6.41
N SER A 114 -0.38 1.02 7.39
CA SER A 114 -0.55 0.20 8.58
C SER A 114 -2.01 -0.14 8.83
N GLY A 115 -2.29 -1.43 9.05
CA GLY A 115 -3.61 -1.88 9.52
C GLY A 115 -3.88 -1.55 10.99
N MET A 116 -2.84 -1.18 11.75
CA MET A 116 -2.98 -0.79 13.16
C MET A 116 -3.76 0.52 13.28
N CYS A 117 -4.82 0.52 14.08
CA CYS A 117 -5.53 1.74 14.42
C CYS A 117 -4.68 2.58 15.40
N SER A 118 -4.30 3.78 15.00
CA SER A 118 -3.42 4.68 15.76
C SER A 118 -3.74 6.14 15.43
N GLY A 119 -3.13 7.07 16.16
CA GLY A 119 -3.36 8.51 15.97
C GLY A 119 -4.72 8.96 16.50
N ARG A 120 -5.16 10.13 16.02
CA ARG A 120 -6.45 10.75 16.35
C ARG A 120 -6.96 11.52 15.14
N ALA A 121 -8.25 11.32 14.84
CA ALA A 121 -9.00 12.12 13.89
C ALA A 121 -10.01 12.97 14.65
N TYR A 122 -9.72 14.26 14.85
CA TYR A 122 -10.65 15.18 15.49
C TYR A 122 -11.71 15.62 14.49
N LYS A 123 -12.99 15.52 14.86
CA LYS A 123 -14.07 16.10 14.07
C LYS A 123 -13.88 17.61 13.96
N THR A 124 -14.05 18.11 12.76
CA THR A 124 -14.01 19.54 12.44
C THR A 124 -15.18 19.87 11.52
N GLU A 125 -15.40 21.17 11.29
CA GLU A 125 -16.37 21.58 10.28
C GLU A 125 -15.90 21.07 8.89
N GLY A 126 -16.73 20.21 8.28
CA GLY A 126 -16.47 19.69 6.93
C GLY A 126 -15.50 18.52 6.82
N GLY A 127 -14.91 18.02 7.91
CA GLY A 127 -13.90 16.95 7.80
C GLY A 127 -13.30 16.48 9.13
N TYR A 128 -12.05 16.02 9.04
CA TYR A 128 -11.26 15.56 10.17
C TYR A 128 -9.87 16.19 10.15
N LEU A 129 -9.36 16.56 11.32
CA LEU A 129 -7.96 16.91 11.52
C LEU A 129 -7.22 15.68 12.08
N VAL A 130 -6.24 15.18 11.34
CA VAL A 130 -5.57 13.91 11.64
C VAL A 130 -4.12 14.14 12.06
N SER A 131 -3.76 13.55 13.20
CA SER A 131 -2.39 13.47 13.70
C SER A 131 -2.11 12.08 14.24
N GLY A 132 -0.92 11.56 14.02
CA GLY A 132 -0.56 10.24 14.54
C GLY A 132 0.74 9.69 14.00
N VAL A 133 1.13 8.55 14.56
CA VAL A 133 2.25 7.75 14.09
C VAL A 133 1.77 6.31 13.91
N TRP A 134 2.08 5.74 12.75
CA TRP A 134 1.77 4.36 12.40
C TRP A 134 3.05 3.62 12.09
N LYS A 135 3.16 2.40 12.62
CA LYS A 135 4.33 1.55 12.44
C LYS A 135 4.14 0.60 11.27
N TYR A 136 5.27 0.18 10.70
CA TYR A 136 5.38 -0.92 9.74
C TYR A 136 4.72 -0.67 8.37
N ALA A 137 4.94 0.51 7.78
CA ALA A 137 4.55 0.76 6.40
C ALA A 137 5.55 0.12 5.43
N THR A 138 5.28 -1.13 5.06
CA THR A 138 6.09 -1.86 4.06
C THR A 138 6.20 -1.06 2.77
N GLY A 139 7.42 -0.93 2.24
CA GLY A 139 7.70 -0.17 1.04
C GLY A 139 7.66 1.35 1.23
N SER A 140 7.66 1.85 2.47
CA SER A 140 7.41 3.27 2.79
C SER A 140 8.16 4.29 1.92
N PRO A 141 9.44 4.12 1.51
CA PRO A 141 10.12 5.11 0.68
C PRO A 141 9.58 5.18 -0.76
N HIS A 142 8.74 4.23 -1.18
CA HIS A 142 8.21 4.07 -2.53
C HIS A 142 6.69 4.17 -2.61
N LEU A 143 6.02 4.35 -1.47
CA LEU A 143 4.57 4.51 -1.43
C LEU A 143 4.20 5.88 -1.99
N THR A 144 3.23 5.91 -2.89
CA THR A 144 2.63 7.16 -3.35
C THR A 144 1.50 7.59 -2.42
N HIS A 145 0.83 6.63 -1.78
CA HIS A 145 -0.22 6.88 -0.80
C HIS A 145 -0.09 5.97 0.41
N PHE A 146 -0.31 6.55 1.59
CA PHE A 146 -0.28 5.86 2.87
C PHE A 146 -1.70 5.56 3.36
N THR A 147 -2.00 4.30 3.65
CA THR A 147 -3.26 3.87 4.25
C THR A 147 -3.13 3.83 5.77
N ALA A 148 -4.09 4.44 6.47
CA ALA A 148 -4.09 4.46 7.93
C ALA A 148 -5.50 4.38 8.50
N ASN A 149 -5.67 3.55 9.53
CA ASN A 149 -6.87 3.54 10.36
C ASN A 149 -6.67 4.51 11.53
N VAL A 150 -7.64 5.42 11.72
CA VAL A 150 -7.55 6.51 12.69
C VAL A 150 -8.82 6.59 13.54
N PRO A 151 -8.74 6.43 14.88
CA PRO A 151 -9.89 6.55 15.74
C PRO A 151 -10.41 8.00 15.77
N VAL A 152 -11.74 8.15 15.79
CA VAL A 152 -12.42 9.44 15.69
C VAL A 152 -12.71 10.00 17.09
N PHE A 153 -12.47 11.29 17.25
CA PHE A 153 -12.72 12.04 18.49
C PHE A 153 -13.61 13.26 18.23
N ASP A 154 -14.46 13.58 19.21
CA ASP A 154 -15.23 14.81 19.29
C ASP A 154 -14.82 15.56 20.57
N GLY A 155 -13.98 16.58 20.42
CA GLY A 155 -13.18 17.10 21.52
C GLY A 155 -12.31 15.97 22.12
N ASP A 156 -12.34 15.81 23.44
CA ASP A 156 -11.60 14.75 24.13
C ASP A 156 -12.33 13.40 24.18
N ALA A 157 -13.58 13.34 23.72
CA ALA A 157 -14.39 12.12 23.76
C ALA A 157 -14.15 11.24 22.53
N ALA A 158 -13.79 9.98 22.75
CA ALA A 158 -13.75 8.99 21.68
C ALA A 158 -15.18 8.75 21.14
N CYS A 159 -15.33 8.81 19.82
CA CYS A 159 -16.58 8.46 19.17
C CYS A 159 -16.75 6.94 19.14
N VAL A 160 -17.99 6.48 19.31
CA VAL A 160 -18.36 5.07 19.21
C VAL A 160 -19.48 4.86 18.19
N ASP A 161 -19.50 3.68 17.58
CA ASP A 161 -20.59 3.23 16.70
C ASP A 161 -21.85 2.86 17.50
N GLU A 162 -22.92 2.46 16.80
CA GLU A 162 -24.19 2.04 17.40
C GLU A 162 -24.06 0.83 18.34
N LYS A 163 -22.96 0.07 18.23
CA LYS A 163 -22.65 -1.11 19.05
C LYS A 163 -21.70 -0.79 20.21
N GLY A 164 -21.33 0.48 20.39
CA GLY A 164 -20.41 0.94 21.43
C GLY A 164 -18.93 0.65 21.14
N GLN A 165 -18.57 0.28 19.91
CA GLN A 165 -17.18 0.09 19.48
C GLN A 165 -16.57 1.41 19.03
N ALA A 166 -15.26 1.61 19.22
CA ALA A 166 -14.58 2.83 18.80
C ALA A 166 -14.74 3.07 17.30
N SER A 167 -15.28 4.23 16.92
CA SER A 167 -15.37 4.66 15.54
C SER A 167 -13.99 5.02 15.00
N PHE A 168 -13.70 4.63 13.77
CA PHE A 168 -12.49 5.02 13.07
C PHE A 168 -12.77 5.37 11.61
N ILE A 169 -11.88 6.15 11.01
CA ILE A 169 -11.83 6.37 9.57
C ILE A 169 -10.58 5.70 9.00
N THR A 170 -10.69 5.19 7.77
CA THR A 170 -9.53 4.80 6.97
C THR A 170 -9.19 5.94 6.04
N ILE A 171 -7.98 6.50 6.11
CA ILE A 171 -7.51 7.57 5.23
C ILE A 171 -6.52 7.05 4.19
N PHE A 172 -6.47 7.75 3.05
CA PHE A 172 -5.41 7.61 2.03
C PHE A 172 -4.64 8.94 1.99
N ALA A 173 -3.51 9.00 2.68
CA ALA A 173 -2.65 10.18 2.71
C ALA A 173 -1.74 10.20 1.48
N ASP A 174 -1.59 11.36 0.83
CA ASP A 174 -0.55 11.52 -0.17
C ASP A 174 0.83 11.46 0.51
N HIS A 175 1.83 10.89 -0.14
CA HIS A 175 3.20 10.85 0.40
C HIS A 175 3.76 12.24 0.77
N THR A 176 3.28 13.31 0.14
CA THR A 176 3.68 14.70 0.44
C THR A 176 3.18 15.20 1.80
N ASP A 177 2.12 14.60 2.35
CA ASP A 177 1.57 14.93 3.68
C ASP A 177 2.26 14.13 4.79
N VAL A 178 3.15 13.20 4.44
CA VAL A 178 3.69 12.18 5.34
C VAL A 178 5.14 12.44 5.70
N GLU A 179 5.44 12.42 7.00
CA GLU A 179 6.80 12.38 7.52
C GLU A 179 7.23 10.91 7.76
N LEU A 180 8.27 10.45 7.06
CA LEU A 180 8.83 9.11 7.28
C LEU A 180 9.78 9.10 8.48
N ILE A 181 9.54 8.18 9.41
CA ILE A 181 10.38 7.93 10.58
C ILE A 181 11.21 6.67 10.28
N ARG A 182 12.48 6.84 9.92
CA ARG A 182 13.37 5.74 9.53
C ARG A 182 13.80 4.86 10.71
N ASP A 183 12.91 3.96 11.12
CA ASP A 183 13.06 3.10 12.30
C ASP A 183 13.04 1.59 11.98
N TRP A 184 13.26 1.23 10.71
CA TRP A 184 13.30 -0.17 10.27
C TRP A 184 14.74 -0.69 10.27
N ASN A 185 15.14 -1.27 11.40
CA ASN A 185 16.43 -1.93 11.57
C ASN A 185 16.21 -3.36 12.05
N THR A 186 16.11 -4.29 11.10
CA THR A 186 15.79 -5.71 11.34
C THR A 186 16.87 -6.61 10.76
N PHE A 187 16.86 -7.90 11.09
CA PHE A 187 17.80 -8.90 10.52
C PHE A 187 17.21 -9.68 9.34
N GLY A 188 15.97 -9.36 8.96
CA GLY A 188 15.21 -10.06 7.93
C GLY A 188 14.16 -9.13 7.35
N LEU A 189 13.85 -9.35 6.07
CA LEU A 189 13.06 -8.40 5.26
C LEU A 189 13.63 -6.98 5.32
N GLU A 190 14.95 -6.85 5.38
CA GLU A 190 15.64 -5.55 5.53
C GLU A 190 15.27 -4.59 4.39
N SER A 191 15.25 -5.10 3.15
CA SER A 191 14.96 -4.30 1.97
C SER A 191 13.50 -3.88 1.82
N THR A 192 12.58 -4.31 2.70
CA THR A 192 11.19 -3.84 2.65
C THR A 192 11.03 -2.41 3.15
N ALA A 193 12.03 -1.87 3.86
CA ALA A 193 12.01 -0.51 4.40
C ALA A 193 10.67 -0.19 5.10
N SER A 194 10.25 -1.07 6.02
CA SER A 194 8.94 -0.98 6.69
C SER A 194 8.93 0.07 7.80
N HIS A 195 9.38 1.28 7.49
CA HIS A 195 9.48 2.40 8.41
C HIS A 195 8.10 2.81 8.94
N SER A 196 8.12 3.46 10.09
CA SER A 196 6.98 4.20 10.60
C SER A 196 6.74 5.48 9.79
N PHE A 197 5.51 5.98 9.84
CA PHE A 197 5.14 7.24 9.22
C PHE A 197 4.26 8.08 10.15
N LYS A 198 4.37 9.39 10.01
CA LYS A 198 3.67 10.38 10.82
C LYS A 198 2.84 11.31 9.95
N LEU A 199 1.65 11.63 10.45
CA LEU A 199 0.84 12.75 10.00
C LEU A 199 0.77 13.76 11.13
N ASP A 200 0.87 15.04 10.79
CA ASP A 200 0.86 16.14 11.74
C ASP A 200 -0.16 17.20 11.32
N ASN A 201 -1.34 17.14 11.95
CA ASN A 201 -2.45 18.08 11.74
C ASN A 201 -2.87 18.22 10.27
N VAL A 202 -3.01 17.08 9.58
CA VAL A 202 -3.44 17.03 8.18
C VAL A 202 -4.96 17.01 8.10
N PHE A 203 -5.54 17.92 7.31
CA PHE A 203 -6.99 18.04 7.17
C PHE A 203 -7.53 17.16 6.04
N TYR A 204 -8.49 16.29 6.37
CA TYR A 204 -9.21 15.45 5.42
C TYR A 204 -10.64 15.92 5.26
N CYS A 205 -10.94 16.53 4.11
CA CYS A 205 -12.28 16.99 3.76
C CYS A 205 -13.24 15.80 3.53
N ARG A 206 -14.46 15.86 4.07
CA ARG A 206 -15.49 14.81 3.90
C ARG A 206 -15.85 14.51 2.43
N GLN A 207 -15.70 15.52 1.57
CA GLN A 207 -15.96 15.39 0.14
C GLN A 207 -14.73 14.90 -0.65
N SER A 208 -13.60 14.65 0.03
CA SER A 208 -12.37 14.26 -0.66
C SER A 208 -12.43 12.84 -1.21
N GLY A 209 -13.39 11.99 -0.81
CA GLY A 209 -13.47 10.59 -1.27
C GLY A 209 -12.19 9.76 -1.02
N LEU A 210 -11.26 10.27 -0.20
CA LEU A 210 -9.99 9.65 0.19
C LEU A 210 -10.02 9.25 1.67
N PHE A 211 -11.20 8.99 2.18
CA PHE A 211 -11.40 8.22 3.39
C PHE A 211 -12.78 7.55 3.38
N PHE A 212 -12.92 6.51 4.17
CA PHE A 212 -14.22 5.90 4.48
C PHE A 212 -14.31 5.56 5.96
N SER A 213 -15.52 5.49 6.49
CA SER A 213 -15.82 5.02 7.85
C SER A 213 -16.48 3.64 7.77
N THR A 214 -16.16 2.77 8.71
CA THR A 214 -16.87 1.50 8.94
C THR A 214 -17.73 1.57 10.17
#